data_AF-A0ABD2MTW8-F1
#
_entry.id   AF-A0ABD2MTW8-F1
#
_cell.length_a   1.000
_cell.length_b   1.000
_cell.length_c   1.000
_cell.angle_alpha   90.00
_cell.angle_beta   90.00
_cell.angle_gamma   90.00
#
_symmetry.space_group_name_H-M   'P 1'
#
loop_
_entity.id
_entity.type
_entity.pdbx_description
1 polymer ?
#
loop_
_entity_poly.entity_id
_entity_poly.type
_entity_poly.pdbx_seq_one_letter_code
_entity_poly.pdbx_strand_id
1 'polypeptide(L)'
;MYFYYMVSAMGPQYQKYLWWKKYLTTIQLLQFTLVFIHSAQLLWTDCGYPKFIGALLLLHSTIFFVLFSNFYYQTYKKTEEKKKSIKTD
;
A
#
# COMPACT_ATOMS: atom_id res chain seq x y z
N MET A 1 -3.34 6.77 -7.36
CA MET A 1 -4.07 7.66 -6.43
C MET A 1 -4.82 8.77 -7.15
N TYR A 2 -4.14 9.76 -7.74
CA TYR A 2 -4.79 10.97 -8.27
C TYR A 2 -5.89 10.72 -9.31
N PHE A 3 -5.68 9.76 -10.21
CA PHE A 3 -6.70 9.38 -11.20
C PHE A 3 -7.99 8.84 -10.56
N TYR A 4 -7.88 8.06 -9.47
CA TYR A 4 -9.04 7.54 -8.75
C TYR A 4 -9.87 8.65 -8.12
N TYR A 5 -9.21 9.66 -7.53
CA TYR A 5 -9.91 10.79 -6.95
C TYR A 5 -10.66 11.61 -7.99
N MET A 6 -10.06 11.83 -9.16
CA MET A 6 -10.70 12.51 -10.28
C MET A 6 -11.97 11.76 -10.74
N VAL A 7 -11.89 10.44 -10.94
CA VAL A 7 -13.05 9.62 -11.35
C VAL A 7 -14.11 9.55 -10.24
N SER A 8 -13.71 9.56 -8.97
CA SER A 8 -14.67 9.60 -7.85
C SER A 8 -15.42 10.93 -7.73
N ALA A 9 -14.83 12.03 -8.21
CA ALA A 9 -15.43 13.37 -8.22
C ALA A 9 -16.37 13.62 -9.41
N MET A 10 -16.33 12.79 -10.46
CA MET A 10 -17.19 12.90 -11.66
C MET A 10 -18.66 12.46 -11.43
N GLY A 11 -19.04 12.11 -10.21
CA GLY A 11 -20.43 11.88 -9.81
C GLY A 11 -20.84 10.41 -9.63
N PRO A 12 -22.07 10.16 -9.14
CA PRO A 12 -22.53 8.84 -8.67
C PRO A 12 -22.62 7.77 -9.76
N GLN A 13 -22.71 8.16 -11.05
CA GLN A 13 -22.69 7.20 -12.16
C GLN A 13 -21.33 6.49 -12.32
N TYR A 14 -20.21 7.20 -12.05
CA TYR A 14 -18.86 6.64 -12.18
C TYR A 14 -18.41 5.89 -10.93
N GLN A 15 -19.04 6.14 -9.77
CA GLN A 15 -18.75 5.41 -8.53
C GLN A 15 -18.99 3.90 -8.66
N LYS A 16 -19.93 3.49 -9.52
CA LYS A 16 -20.22 2.07 -9.78
C LYS A 16 -19.03 1.31 -10.37
N TYR A 17 -18.12 2.00 -11.07
CA TYR A 17 -16.92 1.40 -11.66
C TYR A 17 -15.72 1.39 -10.70
N LEU A 18 -15.79 1.99 -9.50
CA LEU A 18 -14.68 2.08 -8.54
C LEU A 18 -14.35 0.77 -7.80
N TRP A 19 -14.80 -0.38 -8.30
CA TRP A 19 -14.52 -1.69 -7.70
C TRP A 19 -13.01 -1.98 -7.57
N TRP A 20 -12.20 -1.43 -8.47
CA TRP A 20 -10.74 -1.54 -8.46
C TRP A 20 -10.01 -0.73 -7.36
N LYS A 21 -10.73 -0.09 -6.43
CA LYS A 21 -10.09 0.59 -5.28
C LYS A 21 -9.13 -0.32 -4.50
N LYS A 22 -9.43 -1.62 -4.43
CA LYS A 22 -8.57 -2.65 -3.84
C LYS A 22 -7.18 -2.67 -4.49
N TYR A 23 -7.14 -2.69 -5.82
CA TYR A 23 -5.90 -2.77 -6.59
C TYR A 23 -5.04 -1.52 -6.43
N LEU A 24 -5.65 -0.33 -6.28
CA LEU A 24 -4.89 0.90 -6.02
C LEU A 24 -4.13 0.85 -4.70
N THR A 25 -4.77 0.38 -3.62
CA THR A 25 -4.11 0.20 -2.32
C THR A 25 -3.01 -0.85 -2.41
N THR A 26 -3.24 -1.95 -3.13
CA THR A 26 -2.24 -3.00 -3.35
C THR A 26 -1.04 -2.50 -4.16
N ILE A 27 -1.27 -1.72 -5.21
CA ILE A 27 -0.20 -1.13 -6.05
C ILE A 27 0.61 -0.10 -5.24
N GLN A 28 -0.02 0.71 -4.38
CA GLN A 28 0.71 1.62 -3.49
C GLN A 28 1.60 0.85 -2.51
N LEU A 29 1.08 -0.23 -1.91
CA LEU A 29 1.89 -1.07 -1.02
C LEU A 29 3.08 -1.69 -1.77
N LEU A 30 2.86 -2.19 -3.00
CA LEU A 30 3.91 -2.72 -3.85
C LEU A 30 4.98 -1.67 -4.17
N GLN A 31 4.58 -0.43 -4.48
CA GLN A 31 5.51 0.68 -4.71
C GLN A 31 6.42 0.90 -3.50
N PHE A 32 5.85 0.95 -2.29
CA PHE A 32 6.64 1.11 -1.06
C PHE A 32 7.59 -0.07 -0.83
N THR A 33 7.16 -1.31 -1.10
CA THR A 33 8.03 -2.49 -0.99
C THR A 33 9.18 -2.46 -2.00
N LEU A 34 8.93 -2.07 -3.25
CA LEU A 34 9.98 -1.95 -4.27
C LEU A 34 11.02 -0.88 -3.89
N VAL A 35 10.56 0.28 -3.40
CA VAL A 35 11.45 1.36 -2.93
C VAL A 35 12.26 0.90 -1.72
N PHE A 36 11.68 0.12 -0.81
CA PHE A 36 12.39 -0.46 0.33
C PHE A 36 13.51 -1.40 -0.12
N ILE A 37 13.23 -2.33 -1.04
CA ILE A 37 14.24 -3.27 -1.57
C ILE A 37 15.35 -2.51 -2.30
N HIS A 38 14.98 -1.54 -3.14
CA HIS A 38 15.94 -0.70 -3.85
C HIS A 38 16.84 0.09 -2.89
N SER A 39 16.27 0.65 -1.83
CA SER A 39 17.02 1.37 -0.79
C SER A 39 17.92 0.44 0.04
N ALA A 40 17.47 -0.78 0.34
CA ALA A 40 18.26 -1.79 1.04
C ALA A 40 19.46 -2.26 0.20
N GLN A 41 19.29 -2.42 -1.10
CA GLN A 41 20.39 -2.75 -2.02
C GLN A 41 21.44 -1.63 -2.11
N LEU A 42 20.99 -0.38 -2.02
CA LEU A 42 21.86 0.81 -2.04
C LEU A 42 22.66 0.97 -0.74
N LEU A 43 22.19 0.42 0.38
CA LEU A 43 22.97 0.32 1.62
C LEU A 43 24.08 -0.74 1.57
N TRP A 44 23.88 -1.79 0.77
CA TRP A 44 24.85 -2.88 0.61
C TRP A 44 25.93 -2.57 -0.43
N THR A 45 25.62 -1.71 -1.41
CA THR A 45 26.56 -1.29 -2.45
C THR A 45 27.21 0.03 -2.03
N ASP A 46 28.50 0.02 -1.70
CA ASP A 46 29.25 1.24 -1.33
C ASP A 46 29.45 2.15 -2.56
N CYS A 47 28.40 2.88 -2.93
CA CYS A 47 28.38 3.80 -4.05
C CYS A 47 28.43 5.25 -3.57
N GLY A 48 29.32 5.60 -2.62
CA GLY A 48 29.55 6.98 -2.15
C GLY A 48 28.32 7.79 -1.67
N TYR A 49 27.15 7.15 -1.57
CA TYR A 49 25.88 7.81 -1.35
C TYR A 49 25.69 8.07 0.15
N PRO A 50 25.15 9.22 0.56
CA PRO A 50 24.98 9.55 1.98
C PRO A 50 24.04 8.54 2.64
N LYS A 51 24.62 7.63 3.44
CA LYS A 51 23.90 6.56 4.17
C LYS A 51 22.79 7.09 5.08
N PHE A 52 22.91 8.34 5.53
CA PHE A 52 21.88 9.06 6.30
C PHE A 52 20.57 9.26 5.52
N ILE A 53 20.65 9.68 4.25
CA ILE A 53 19.47 9.87 3.39
C ILE A 53 18.81 8.52 3.12
N GLY A 54 19.61 7.47 2.86
CA GLY A 54 19.13 6.10 2.70
C GLY A 54 18.40 5.58 3.95
N ALA A 55 18.98 5.79 5.14
CA ALA A 55 18.37 5.39 6.40
C ALA A 55 17.03 6.10 6.68
N LEU A 56 16.93 7.40 6.38
CA LEU A 56 15.66 8.14 6.47
C LEU A 56 14.59 7.61 5.51
N LEU A 57 14.95 7.32 4.26
CA LEU A 57 14.05 6.71 3.27
C LEU A 57 13.55 5.34 3.72
N LEU A 58 14.44 4.55 4.33
CA LEU A 58 14.15 3.20 4.79
C LEU A 58 13.21 3.25 5.99
N LEU A 59 13.47 4.13 6.97
CA LEU A 59 12.58 4.38 8.10
C LEU A 59 11.19 4.84 7.65
N HIS A 60 11.14 5.78 6.70
CA HIS A 60 9.87 6.24 6.12
C HIS A 60 9.10 5.09 5.47
N SER A 61 9.77 4.29 4.64
CA SER A 61 9.17 3.13 3.96
C SER A 61 8.65 2.09 4.95
N THR A 62 9.36 1.83 6.05
CA THR A 62 8.93 0.89 7.10
C THR A 62 7.66 1.38 7.82
N ILE A 63 7.58 2.67 8.17
CA ILE A 63 6.38 3.24 8.80
C ILE A 63 5.16 3.06 7.89
N PHE A 64 5.29 3.42 6.61
CA PHE A 64 4.20 3.25 5.63
C PHE A 64 3.84 1.78 5.42
N PHE A 65 4.82 0.88 5.37
CA PHE A 65 4.57 -0.55 5.23
C PHE A 65 3.76 -1.12 6.40
N VAL A 66 4.10 -0.77 7.65
CA VAL A 66 3.35 -1.21 8.83
C VAL A 66 1.92 -0.67 8.82
N LEU A 67 1.76 0.63 8.52
CA LEU A 67 0.46 1.29 8.53
C LEU A 67 -0.47 0.70 7.46
N PHE A 68 0.04 0.48 6.24
CA PHE A 68 -0.72 -0.15 5.17
C PHE A 68 -0.94 -1.65 5.39
N SER A 69 0.00 -2.36 6.01
CA SER A 69 -0.20 -3.78 6.39
C SER A 69 -1.32 -3.91 7.42
N ASN A 70 -1.38 -3.01 8.40
CA ASN A 70 -2.46 -2.96 9.39
C ASN A 70 -3.81 -2.66 8.71
N PHE A 71 -3.85 -1.67 7.81
CA PHE A 71 -5.04 -1.36 7.01
C PHE A 71 -5.51 -2.54 6.14
N TYR A 72 -4.57 -3.23 5.47
CA TYR A 72 -4.85 -4.40 4.64
C TYR A 72 -5.44 -5.54 5.47
N TYR A 73 -4.85 -5.82 6.64
CA TYR A 73 -5.34 -6.84 7.57
C TYR A 73 -6.75 -6.53 8.06
N GLN A 74 -7.01 -5.30 8.51
CA GLN A 74 -8.34 -4.89 8.98
C GLN A 74 -9.41 -4.85 7.89
N THR A 75 -9.06 -4.39 6.69
CA THR A 75 -10.04 -4.17 5.60
C THR A 75 -10.32 -5.42 4.79
N TYR A 76 -9.34 -6.31 4.63
CA TYR A 76 -9.48 -7.49 3.77
C TYR A 76 -9.47 -8.80 4.54
N LYS A 77 -8.59 -8.97 5.52
CA LYS A 77 -8.50 -10.22 6.28
C LYS A 77 -9.64 -10.37 7.30
N LYS A 78 -9.97 -9.29 8.02
CA LYS A 78 -11.09 -9.27 8.97
C LYS A 78 -12.47 -9.43 8.29
N THR A 79 -12.60 -8.92 7.06
CA THR A 79 -13.83 -9.10 6.25
C THR A 79 -13.98 -10.54 5.76
N GLU A 80 -12.89 -11.22 5.39
CA GLU A 80 -12.91 -12.63 5.00
C GLU A 80 -13.27 -13.55 6.19
N GLU A 81 -12.73 -13.29 7.39
CA GLU A 81 -13.09 -14.04 8.60
C GLU A 81 -14.56 -13.85 8.99
N LYS A 82 -15.09 -12.62 8.91
CA LYS A 82 -16.52 -12.34 9.16
C LYS A 82 -17.44 -12.97 8.11
N LYS A 83 -16.98 -13.12 6.86
CA LYS A 83 -17.73 -13.81 5.80
C LYS A 83 -17.73 -15.34 5.97
N LYS A 84 -16.66 -15.88 6.58
CA LYS A 84 -16.57 -17.30 6.94
C LYS A 84 -17.46 -17.67 8.12
N SER A 85 -17.60 -16.81 9.13
CA SER A 85 -18.47 -17.10 10.28
C SER A 85 -19.96 -17.09 9.91
N ILE A 86 -20.40 -16.21 9.01
CA ILE A 86 -21.81 -16.11 8.57
C ILE A 86 -22.24 -17.29 7.68
N LYS A 87 -21.30 -18.05 7.10
CA LYS A 87 -21.61 -19.22 6.25
C LYS A 87 -21.70 -20.54 7.03
N THR A 88 -21.41 -20.52 8.33
CA THR A 88 -21.40 -21.72 9.19
C THR A 88 -22.63 -21.81 10.09
N ASP A 89 -23.55 -20.84 10.02
CA ASP A 89 -24.87 -20.86 10.66
C ASP A 89 -25.97 -21.23 9.65
#